data_AF-A0A3N5W598-F1
#
_entry.id   AF-A0A3N5W598-F1
#
_cell.length_a   1.000
_cell.length_b   1.000
_cell.length_c   1.000
_cell.angle_alpha   90.00
_cell.angle_beta   90.00
_cell.angle_gamma   90.00
#
_symmetry.space_group_name_H-M   'P 1'
#
loop_
_entity.id
_entity.type
_entity.pdbx_description
1 polymer ?
#
loop_
_entity_poly.entity_id
_entity_poly.type
_entity_poly.pdbx_seq_one_letter_code
_entity_poly.pdbx_strand_id
1 'polypeptide(L)'
;MAPDRTDGERTADFRARLVSGIRAVERTEIGPATGVLVFLATVHLRNLIEGALERPRLIGFVRDAPVSALMVLDHFVLFYAALFVVLALSVSAATRFPIRSVLRVLLAGWVLVLAPPLLDAAFSGGAGFRITYIPDLARGAAFFDPTRALPEVSPGQRLEIAAGLLLVIGYAWAGGAGPLRAAVAGAAFYTVVLLFGALPVLFARIPFLRGAHLEGLDPVTAVFRSGGIVQHESQKHALLFLFVLLAALGVLLAKLYPPKAAAVARHLRPLRTMHYAGLALFGALLGAAMVGPHLGAPAVASPIDVLAVAAIVLSVALAFQCAAEWNDIADLRSDRVNAPDRPLVTRALLPGDASRLALLYAAGALLLALNTAHVPFLLVLG
;
A
#
# COMPACT_ATOMS: atom_id res chain seq x y z
N MET A 1 32.86 -4.39 -46.26
CA MET A 1 32.13 -3.36 -45.49
C MET A 1 30.66 -3.72 -45.50
N ALA A 2 30.07 -3.99 -44.34
CA ALA A 2 28.61 -4.10 -44.26
C ALA A 2 28.02 -2.69 -44.47
N PRO A 3 26.93 -2.52 -45.23
CA PRO A 3 26.29 -1.22 -45.40
C PRO A 3 25.83 -0.69 -44.05
N ASP A 4 26.04 0.61 -43.81
CA ASP A 4 25.59 1.25 -42.57
C ASP A 4 24.06 1.28 -42.53
N ARG A 5 23.48 0.77 -41.44
CA ARG A 5 22.02 0.74 -41.27
C ARG A 5 21.48 2.16 -41.17
N THR A 6 20.39 2.45 -41.87
CA THR A 6 19.72 3.75 -41.77
C THR A 6 19.20 3.99 -40.34
N ASP A 7 19.08 5.24 -39.90
CA ASP A 7 18.56 5.58 -38.56
C ASP A 7 17.16 5.00 -38.29
N GLY A 8 16.35 4.85 -39.34
CA GLY A 8 15.05 4.19 -39.29
C GLY A 8 15.15 2.70 -38.91
N GLU A 9 16.10 1.97 -39.51
CA GLU A 9 16.32 0.55 -39.21
C GLU A 9 16.82 0.33 -37.77
N ARG A 10 17.70 1.21 -37.28
CA ARG A 10 18.21 1.13 -35.89
C ARG A 10 17.08 1.34 -34.87
N THR A 11 16.23 2.34 -35.12
CA THR A 11 15.08 2.64 -34.26
C THR A 11 14.06 1.49 -34.26
N ALA A 12 13.80 0.89 -35.42
CA ALA A 12 12.91 -0.26 -35.57
C ALA A 12 13.42 -1.51 -34.84
N ASP A 13 14.72 -1.83 -34.97
CA ASP A 13 15.36 -2.96 -34.27
C ASP A 13 15.31 -2.78 -32.75
N PHE A 14 15.67 -1.58 -32.25
CA PHE A 14 15.58 -1.29 -30.81
C PHE A 14 14.16 -1.47 -30.27
N ARG A 15 13.16 -0.91 -30.96
CA ARG A 15 11.76 -1.08 -30.58
C ARG A 15 11.34 -2.55 -30.58
N ALA A 16 11.73 -3.32 -31.60
CA ALA A 16 11.41 -4.74 -31.67
C ALA A 16 11.98 -5.54 -30.49
N ARG A 17 13.23 -5.25 -30.09
CA ARG A 17 13.87 -5.87 -28.92
C ARG A 17 13.17 -5.50 -27.61
N LEU A 18 12.84 -4.22 -27.43
CA LEU A 18 12.11 -3.74 -26.25
C LEU A 18 10.73 -4.42 -26.14
N VAL A 19 9.99 -4.49 -27.24
CA VAL A 19 8.69 -5.19 -27.30
C VAL A 19 8.84 -6.67 -26.98
N SER A 20 9.88 -7.33 -27.51
CA SER A 20 10.15 -8.74 -27.23
C SER A 20 10.41 -8.99 -25.74
N GLY A 21 11.25 -8.15 -25.12
CA GLY A 21 11.55 -8.24 -23.68
C GLY A 21 10.31 -8.03 -22.80
N ILE A 22 9.51 -7.01 -23.09
CA ILE A 22 8.24 -6.75 -22.38
C ILE A 22 7.30 -7.94 -22.50
N ARG A 23 7.13 -8.49 -23.71
CA ARG A 23 6.26 -9.66 -23.94
C ARG A 23 6.79 -10.91 -23.25
N ALA A 24 8.10 -11.05 -23.08
CA ALA A 24 8.68 -12.15 -22.30
C ALA A 24 8.26 -12.03 -20.82
N VAL A 25 8.37 -10.84 -20.23
CA VAL A 25 7.94 -10.59 -18.84
C VAL A 25 6.42 -10.79 -18.69
N GLU A 26 5.61 -10.24 -19.60
CA GLU A 26 4.15 -10.38 -19.54
C GLU A 26 3.68 -11.83 -19.66
N ARG A 27 4.40 -12.67 -20.39
CA ARG A 27 4.09 -14.11 -20.54
C ARG A 27 4.61 -14.97 -19.41
N THR A 28 5.39 -14.42 -18.48
CA THR A 28 5.88 -15.19 -17.34
C THR A 28 4.69 -15.60 -16.47
N GLU A 29 4.53 -16.90 -16.27
CA GLU A 29 3.47 -17.47 -15.43
C GLU A 29 3.85 -17.36 -13.96
N ILE A 30 3.71 -16.15 -13.41
CA ILE A 30 3.88 -15.92 -11.97
C ILE A 30 2.53 -16.11 -11.30
N GLY A 31 2.41 -17.18 -10.50
CA GLY A 31 1.25 -17.39 -9.62
C GLY A 31 1.14 -16.28 -8.56
N PRO A 32 -0.06 -15.94 -8.07
CA PRO A 32 -0.24 -14.86 -7.09
C PRO A 32 0.64 -15.03 -5.83
N ALA A 33 0.75 -16.25 -5.30
CA ALA A 33 1.58 -16.54 -4.13
C ALA A 33 3.07 -16.26 -4.40
N THR A 34 3.60 -16.75 -5.52
CA THR A 34 4.97 -16.47 -5.96
C THR A 34 5.19 -14.96 -6.14
N GLY A 35 4.21 -14.26 -6.71
CA GLY A 35 4.29 -12.81 -6.89
C GLY A 35 4.38 -12.05 -5.56
N VAL A 36 3.55 -12.43 -4.59
CA VAL A 36 3.60 -11.87 -3.22
C VAL A 36 4.94 -12.19 -2.56
N LEU A 37 5.46 -13.41 -2.68
CA LEU A 37 6.75 -13.78 -2.10
C LEU A 37 7.91 -12.99 -2.72
N VAL A 38 7.96 -12.82 -4.05
CA VAL A 38 8.97 -12.00 -4.72
C VAL A 38 8.89 -10.55 -4.28
N PHE A 39 7.67 -10.00 -4.18
CA PHE A 39 7.44 -8.65 -3.69
C PHE A 39 7.96 -8.48 -2.26
N LEU A 40 7.53 -9.34 -1.33
CA LEU A 40 7.93 -9.28 0.08
C LEU A 40 9.45 -9.45 0.23
N ALA A 41 10.04 -10.41 -0.49
CA ALA A 41 11.49 -10.62 -0.47
C ALA A 41 12.24 -9.36 -0.94
N THR A 42 11.76 -8.70 -1.99
CA THR A 42 12.37 -7.48 -2.51
C THR A 42 12.27 -6.33 -1.50
N VAL A 43 11.10 -6.12 -0.89
CA VAL A 43 10.90 -5.06 0.11
C VAL A 43 11.72 -5.30 1.37
N HIS A 44 11.74 -6.53 1.89
CA HIS A 44 12.57 -6.84 3.05
C HIS A 44 14.07 -6.74 2.75
N LEU A 45 14.50 -7.18 1.57
CA LEU A 45 15.89 -7.03 1.15
C LEU A 45 16.27 -5.55 1.03
N ARG A 46 15.41 -4.71 0.45
CA ARG A 46 15.59 -3.25 0.44
C ARG A 46 15.82 -2.72 1.85
N ASN A 47 14.89 -3.00 2.76
CA ASN A 47 14.93 -2.47 4.13
C ASN A 47 16.17 -2.97 4.90
N LEU A 48 16.57 -4.22 4.66
CA LEU A 48 17.78 -4.80 5.24
C LEU A 48 19.05 -4.10 4.72
N ILE A 49 19.16 -3.89 3.42
CA ILE A 49 20.31 -3.20 2.80
C ILE A 49 20.38 -1.75 3.32
N GLU A 50 19.24 -1.04 3.37
CA GLU A 50 19.15 0.34 3.87
C GLU A 50 19.64 0.43 5.32
N GLY A 51 19.12 -0.40 6.22
CA GLY A 51 19.54 -0.42 7.63
C GLY A 51 20.97 -0.92 7.85
N ALA A 52 21.52 -1.76 6.96
CA ALA A 52 22.88 -2.27 7.07
C ALA A 52 23.94 -1.29 6.55
N LEU A 53 23.64 -0.55 5.49
CA LEU A 53 24.58 0.36 4.85
C LEU A 53 24.57 1.78 5.44
N GLU A 54 23.46 2.20 6.08
CA GLU A 54 23.38 3.50 6.74
C GLU A 54 24.07 3.48 8.12
N ARG A 55 25.22 4.17 8.25
CA ARG A 55 25.97 4.23 9.53
C ARG A 55 25.16 4.78 10.70
N PRO A 56 24.37 5.86 10.55
CA PRO A 56 23.52 6.37 11.63
C PRO A 56 22.42 5.40 12.09
N ARG A 57 22.03 4.43 11.24
CA ARG A 57 20.89 3.52 11.46
C ARG A 57 19.61 4.26 11.85
N LEU A 58 19.34 5.37 11.15
CA LEU A 58 18.15 6.19 11.38
C LEU A 58 16.93 5.55 10.72
N ILE A 59 17.13 4.78 9.65
CA ILE A 59 16.11 4.11 8.86
C ILE A 59 16.24 2.60 9.09
N GLY A 60 15.15 1.95 9.50
CA GLY A 60 15.10 0.50 9.72
C GLY A 60 15.54 0.04 11.13
N PHE A 61 16.82 0.15 11.47
CA PHE A 61 17.39 -0.43 12.71
C PHE A 61 17.67 0.59 13.81
N VAL A 62 16.60 1.19 14.35
CA VAL A 62 16.67 2.01 15.56
C VAL A 62 17.04 1.16 16.79
N ARG A 63 17.44 1.83 17.89
CA ARG A 63 17.89 1.14 19.13
C ARG A 63 16.79 0.31 19.81
N ASP A 64 15.53 0.64 19.56
CA ASP A 64 14.37 -0.06 20.12
C ASP A 64 13.91 -1.16 19.14
N ALA A 65 14.20 -2.42 19.50
CA ALA A 65 13.92 -3.58 18.65
C ALA A 65 12.43 -3.73 18.30
N PRO A 66 11.47 -3.62 19.24
CA PRO A 66 10.04 -3.55 18.93
C PRO A 66 9.67 -2.48 17.88
N VAL A 67 10.16 -1.25 18.05
CA VAL A 67 9.87 -0.16 17.08
C VAL A 67 10.48 -0.46 15.72
N SER A 68 11.71 -0.98 15.69
CA SER A 68 12.36 -1.44 14.47
C SER A 68 11.58 -2.53 13.75
N ALA A 69 11.06 -3.52 14.49
CA ALA A 69 10.26 -4.58 13.93
C ALA A 69 8.98 -4.02 13.27
N LEU A 70 8.25 -3.13 13.96
CA LEU A 70 7.07 -2.46 13.40
C LEU A 70 7.42 -1.61 12.17
N MET A 71 8.59 -0.97 12.15
CA MET A 71 9.00 -0.17 11.01
C MET A 71 9.34 -1.04 9.78
N VAL A 72 10.16 -2.08 9.96
CA VAL A 72 10.69 -2.92 8.88
C VAL A 72 9.68 -3.96 8.38
N LEU A 73 8.88 -4.54 9.28
CA LEU A 73 7.97 -5.65 8.96
C LEU A 73 6.54 -5.21 8.67
N ASP A 74 6.15 -4.01 9.11
CA ASP A 74 4.76 -3.55 9.01
C ASP A 74 4.67 -2.23 8.23
N HIS A 75 5.15 -1.11 8.78
CA HIS A 75 5.04 0.20 8.12
C HIS A 75 5.61 0.23 6.71
N PHE A 76 6.89 -0.11 6.51
CA PHE A 76 7.48 -0.06 5.17
C PHE A 76 6.84 -1.08 4.22
N VAL A 77 6.47 -2.26 4.71
CA VAL A 77 5.78 -3.27 3.88
C VAL A 77 4.43 -2.74 3.40
N LEU A 78 3.64 -2.14 4.29
CA LEU A 78 2.35 -1.54 3.97
C LEU A 78 2.48 -0.35 3.03
N PHE A 79 3.49 0.50 3.23
CA PHE A 79 3.82 1.59 2.30
C PHE A 79 4.07 1.07 0.89
N TYR A 80 4.99 0.10 0.74
CA TYR A 80 5.33 -0.47 -0.56
C TYR A 80 4.18 -1.23 -1.19
N ALA A 81 3.38 -1.96 -0.39
CA ALA A 81 2.24 -2.71 -0.90
C ALA A 81 1.16 -1.77 -1.44
N ALA A 82 0.83 -0.72 -0.67
CA ALA A 82 -0.10 0.32 -1.10
C ALA A 82 0.40 1.02 -2.39
N LEU A 83 1.68 1.41 -2.42
CA LEU A 83 2.29 2.05 -3.57
C LEU A 83 2.23 1.14 -4.81
N PHE A 84 2.60 -0.13 -4.68
CA PHE A 84 2.58 -1.11 -5.76
C PHE A 84 1.19 -1.26 -6.38
N VAL A 85 0.16 -1.45 -5.55
CA VAL A 85 -1.22 -1.66 -6.02
C VAL A 85 -1.76 -0.38 -6.69
N VAL A 86 -1.53 0.80 -6.08
CA VAL A 86 -1.98 2.07 -6.65
C VAL A 86 -1.26 2.38 -7.96
N LEU A 87 0.04 2.12 -8.06
CA LEU A 87 0.78 2.23 -9.32
C LEU A 87 0.23 1.30 -10.39
N ALA A 88 -0.04 0.03 -10.05
CA ALA A 88 -0.63 -0.92 -11.00
C ALA A 88 -1.97 -0.45 -11.55
N LEU A 89 -2.85 0.03 -10.66
CA LEU A 89 -4.16 0.57 -11.03
C LEU A 89 -4.04 1.82 -11.93
N SER A 90 -3.16 2.76 -11.56
CA SER A 90 -2.96 4.02 -12.28
C SER A 90 -2.32 3.80 -13.66
N VAL A 91 -1.28 2.97 -13.74
CA VAL A 91 -0.63 2.64 -15.02
C VAL A 91 -1.58 1.86 -15.92
N SER A 92 -2.32 0.88 -15.39
CA SER A 92 -3.34 0.16 -16.16
C SER A 92 -4.45 1.08 -16.67
N ALA A 93 -4.91 2.04 -15.85
CA ALA A 93 -5.91 3.02 -16.27
C ALA A 93 -5.37 3.94 -17.37
N ALA A 94 -4.15 4.47 -17.22
CA ALA A 94 -3.53 5.38 -18.18
C ALA A 94 -3.23 4.70 -19.53
N THR A 95 -2.69 3.48 -19.50
CA THR A 95 -2.32 2.72 -20.71
C THR A 95 -3.49 1.99 -21.36
N ARG A 96 -4.53 1.66 -20.57
CA ARG A 96 -5.62 0.72 -20.89
C ARG A 96 -5.13 -0.72 -21.09
N PHE A 97 -3.92 -1.05 -20.66
CA PHE A 97 -3.44 -2.42 -20.70
C PHE A 97 -4.11 -3.27 -19.62
N PRO A 98 -4.27 -4.59 -19.84
CA PRO A 98 -4.83 -5.49 -18.84
C PRO A 98 -4.05 -5.40 -17.54
N ILE A 99 -4.76 -5.22 -16.42
CA ILE A 99 -4.16 -5.05 -15.08
C ILE A 99 -3.21 -6.21 -14.73
N ARG A 100 -3.48 -7.44 -15.21
CA ARG A 100 -2.60 -8.61 -15.01
C ARG A 100 -1.23 -8.44 -15.66
N SER A 101 -1.17 -7.88 -16.87
CA SER A 101 0.08 -7.59 -17.56
C SER A 101 0.87 -6.52 -16.81
N VAL A 102 0.19 -5.44 -16.41
CA VAL A 102 0.81 -4.34 -15.64
C VAL A 102 1.37 -4.84 -14.31
N LEU A 103 0.65 -5.68 -13.57
CA LEU A 103 1.14 -6.27 -12.32
C LEU A 103 2.43 -7.08 -12.52
N ARG A 104 2.53 -7.88 -13.59
CA ARG A 104 3.74 -8.67 -13.89
C ARG A 104 4.93 -7.78 -14.22
N VAL A 105 4.70 -6.77 -15.06
CA VAL A 105 5.75 -5.82 -15.46
C VAL A 105 6.23 -4.99 -14.27
N LEU A 106 5.30 -4.47 -13.46
CA LEU A 106 5.66 -3.74 -12.23
C LEU A 106 6.36 -4.63 -11.22
N LEU A 107 5.93 -5.90 -11.05
CA LEU A 107 6.60 -6.83 -10.15
C LEU A 107 8.05 -7.10 -10.60
N ALA A 108 8.27 -7.30 -11.90
CA ALA A 108 9.62 -7.47 -12.45
C ALA A 108 10.46 -6.19 -12.30
N GLY A 109 9.86 -5.03 -12.55
CA GLY A 109 10.50 -3.73 -12.34
C GLY A 109 10.73 -3.38 -10.87
N TRP A 110 10.05 -4.03 -9.94
CA TRP A 110 10.13 -3.74 -8.51
C TRP A 110 11.52 -3.99 -7.92
N VAL A 111 12.36 -4.82 -8.56
CA VAL A 111 13.77 -4.99 -8.18
C VAL A 111 14.54 -3.66 -8.19
N LEU A 112 14.07 -2.67 -8.94
CA LEU A 112 14.63 -1.32 -8.99
C LEU A 112 14.62 -0.63 -7.62
N VAL A 113 13.70 -0.99 -6.71
CA VAL A 113 13.64 -0.44 -5.34
C VAL A 113 14.84 -0.82 -4.47
N LEU A 114 15.69 -1.75 -4.93
CA LEU A 114 16.96 -2.08 -4.29
C LEU A 114 18.07 -1.07 -4.63
N ALA A 115 17.89 -0.25 -5.67
CA ALA A 115 18.90 0.70 -6.11
C ALA A 115 19.17 1.85 -5.12
N PRO A 116 18.15 2.50 -4.50
CA PRO A 116 18.39 3.63 -3.61
C PRO A 116 19.39 3.36 -2.49
N PRO A 117 19.24 2.32 -1.63
CA PRO A 117 20.18 2.14 -0.53
C PRO A 117 21.62 1.85 -1.00
N LEU A 118 21.80 1.23 -2.18
CA LEU A 118 23.12 0.99 -2.77
C LEU A 118 23.74 2.29 -3.29
N LEU A 119 22.97 3.07 -4.06
CA LEU A 119 23.40 4.34 -4.62
C LEU A 119 23.66 5.37 -3.52
N ASP A 120 22.81 5.40 -2.50
CA ASP A 120 22.93 6.33 -1.39
C ASP A 120 24.16 6.02 -0.53
N ALA A 121 24.44 4.74 -0.28
CA ALA A 121 25.68 4.34 0.38
C ALA A 121 26.91 4.76 -0.43
N ALA A 122 26.87 4.62 -1.76
CA ALA A 122 27.96 5.04 -2.65
C ALA A 122 28.15 6.56 -2.65
N PHE A 123 27.07 7.35 -2.77
CA PHE A 123 27.14 8.81 -2.82
C PHE A 123 27.47 9.46 -1.47
N SER A 124 27.01 8.88 -0.36
CA SER A 124 27.25 9.42 0.99
C SER A 124 28.48 8.84 1.69
N GLY A 125 29.16 7.85 1.10
CA GLY A 125 30.22 7.10 1.77
C GLY A 125 29.72 6.31 3.00
N GLY A 126 28.44 5.91 2.98
CA GLY A 126 27.74 5.23 4.07
C GLY A 126 27.21 6.17 5.18
N ALA A 127 27.35 7.49 5.05
CA ALA A 127 26.75 8.43 5.99
C ALA A 127 25.21 8.43 5.95
N GLY A 128 24.62 7.97 4.84
CA GLY A 128 23.18 7.99 4.61
C GLY A 128 22.68 9.39 4.22
N PHE A 129 21.37 9.49 4.01
CA PHE A 129 20.66 10.73 3.76
C PHE A 129 19.47 10.84 4.71
N ARG A 130 19.13 12.06 5.11
CA ARG A 130 17.97 12.31 5.97
C ARG A 130 16.68 12.27 5.15
N ILE A 131 16.21 11.07 4.85
CA ILE A 131 14.96 10.88 4.10
C ILE A 131 13.77 11.21 5.01
N THR A 132 12.88 12.08 4.53
CA THR A 132 11.64 12.45 5.23
C THR A 132 10.50 12.60 4.22
N TYR A 133 9.26 12.70 4.70
CA TYR A 133 8.14 13.01 3.81
C TYR A 133 8.27 14.40 3.19
N ILE A 134 7.81 14.53 1.94
CA ILE A 134 7.87 15.77 1.17
C ILE A 134 6.86 16.76 1.77
N PRO A 135 7.27 17.97 2.18
CA PRO A 135 6.40 18.87 2.91
C PRO A 135 5.29 19.48 2.06
N ASP A 136 5.48 19.60 0.74
CA ASP A 136 4.48 20.12 -0.18
C ASP A 136 4.70 19.64 -1.62
N LEU A 137 3.64 19.63 -2.42
CA LEU A 137 3.68 19.16 -3.81
C LEU A 137 4.52 20.07 -4.72
N ALA A 138 4.72 21.34 -4.37
CA ALA A 138 5.50 22.28 -5.18
C ALA A 138 7.00 21.94 -5.12
N ARG A 139 7.52 21.47 -3.98
CA ARG A 139 8.86 20.88 -3.90
C ARG A 139 8.98 19.62 -4.77
N GLY A 140 7.91 18.84 -4.84
CA GLY A 140 7.80 17.72 -5.77
C GLY A 140 7.97 18.12 -7.22
N ALA A 141 7.52 19.30 -7.65
CA ALA A 141 7.72 19.75 -9.03
C ALA A 141 9.21 19.97 -9.38
N ALA A 142 10.05 20.22 -8.37
CA ALA A 142 11.50 20.41 -8.52
C ALA A 142 12.31 19.11 -8.40
N PHE A 143 11.66 17.95 -8.32
CA PHE A 143 12.31 16.66 -8.05
C PHE A 143 13.46 16.32 -9.01
N PHE A 144 13.25 16.58 -10.30
CA PHE A 144 14.24 16.33 -11.35
C PHE A 144 15.18 17.51 -11.62
N ASP A 145 15.09 18.59 -10.86
CA ASP A 145 16.05 19.70 -10.94
C ASP A 145 17.30 19.33 -10.10
N PRO A 146 18.45 19.03 -10.74
CA PRO A 146 19.66 18.66 -10.02
C PRO A 146 20.29 19.85 -9.28
N THR A 147 19.89 21.08 -9.61
CA THR A 147 20.41 22.30 -8.96
C THR A 147 19.69 22.61 -7.65
N ARG A 148 18.51 22.01 -7.42
CA ARG A 148 17.72 22.20 -6.20
C ARG A 148 17.99 21.09 -5.19
N ALA A 149 18.49 21.50 -4.03
CA ALA A 149 18.57 20.64 -2.87
C ALA A 149 17.16 20.25 -2.41
N LEU A 150 16.90 18.94 -2.35
CA LEU A 150 15.71 18.36 -1.72
C LEU A 150 16.22 17.41 -0.64
N PRO A 151 16.44 17.90 0.60
CA PRO A 151 16.98 17.06 1.66
C PRO A 151 16.10 15.86 1.99
N GLU A 152 14.81 15.93 1.67
CA GLU A 152 13.81 14.90 1.96
C GLU A 152 13.93 13.66 1.06
N VAL A 153 14.60 13.79 -0.10
CA VAL A 153 14.73 12.72 -1.09
C VAL A 153 16.20 12.52 -1.44
N SER A 154 16.70 11.30 -1.28
CA SER A 154 18.08 10.98 -1.58
C SER A 154 18.38 10.95 -3.09
N PRO A 155 19.65 11.12 -3.51
CA PRO A 155 20.04 10.97 -4.91
C PRO A 155 19.69 9.59 -5.49
N GLY A 156 19.83 8.51 -4.69
CA GLY A 156 19.45 7.16 -5.08
C GLY A 156 17.95 7.03 -5.37
N GLN A 157 17.09 7.60 -4.51
CA GLN A 157 15.65 7.66 -4.76
C GLN A 157 15.30 8.48 -6.02
N ARG A 158 16.02 9.58 -6.29
CA ARG A 158 15.80 10.36 -7.52
C ARG A 158 16.10 9.55 -8.78
N LEU A 159 17.21 8.82 -8.79
CA LEU A 159 17.61 7.97 -9.90
C LEU A 159 16.66 6.78 -10.09
N GLU A 160 16.23 6.16 -8.99
CA GLU A 160 15.22 5.10 -8.99
C GLU A 160 13.91 5.59 -9.63
N ILE A 161 13.38 6.72 -9.16
CA ILE A 161 12.11 7.26 -9.64
C ILE A 161 12.22 7.70 -11.11
N ALA A 162 13.35 8.29 -11.51
CA ALA A 162 13.63 8.60 -12.92
C ALA A 162 13.66 7.34 -13.79
N ALA A 163 14.33 6.28 -13.35
CA ALA A 163 14.39 5.01 -14.08
C ALA A 163 13.00 4.36 -14.17
N GLY A 164 12.24 4.34 -13.08
CA GLY A 164 10.86 3.83 -13.07
C GLY A 164 9.95 4.59 -14.03
N LEU A 165 10.06 5.92 -14.05
CA LEU A 165 9.33 6.79 -14.99
C LEU A 165 9.64 6.45 -16.44
N LEU A 166 10.92 6.34 -16.79
CA LEU A 166 11.36 5.99 -18.14
C LEU A 166 10.91 4.57 -18.53
N LEU A 167 10.97 3.61 -17.61
CA LEU A 167 10.49 2.25 -17.83
C LEU A 167 8.98 2.20 -18.08
N VAL A 168 8.17 2.97 -17.35
CA VAL A 168 6.72 3.04 -17.58
C VAL A 168 6.39 3.69 -18.92
N ILE A 169 7.07 4.78 -19.29
CA ILE A 169 6.90 5.42 -20.60
C ILE A 169 7.30 4.45 -21.72
N GLY A 170 8.47 3.82 -21.58
CA GLY A 170 8.97 2.81 -22.53
C GLY A 170 8.04 1.62 -22.65
N TYR A 171 7.52 1.10 -21.54
CA TYR A 171 6.53 0.03 -21.51
C TYR A 171 5.25 0.41 -22.25
N ALA A 172 4.69 1.58 -21.94
CA ALA A 172 3.47 2.07 -22.58
C ALA A 172 3.65 2.24 -24.09
N TRP A 173 4.74 2.89 -24.50
CA TRP A 173 5.06 3.15 -25.91
C TRP A 173 5.33 1.86 -26.71
N ALA A 174 6.13 0.95 -26.14
CA ALA A 174 6.43 -0.34 -26.75
C ALA A 174 5.17 -1.23 -26.85
N GLY A 175 4.29 -1.19 -25.83
CA GLY A 175 3.01 -1.88 -25.83
C GLY A 175 1.97 -1.32 -26.83
N GLY A 176 2.34 -0.30 -27.63
CA GLY A 176 1.50 0.26 -28.68
C GLY A 176 0.67 1.46 -28.26
N ALA A 177 0.87 2.00 -27.06
CA ALA A 177 0.28 3.29 -26.71
C ALA A 177 0.93 4.41 -27.55
N GLY A 178 0.12 5.36 -28.03
CA GLY A 178 0.65 6.56 -28.66
C GLY A 178 1.50 7.40 -27.68
N PRO A 179 2.38 8.28 -28.19
CA PRO A 179 3.33 9.03 -27.37
C PRO A 179 2.66 9.83 -26.24
N LEU A 180 1.52 10.48 -26.52
CA LEU A 180 0.75 11.19 -25.51
C LEU A 180 0.28 10.27 -24.37
N ARG A 181 -0.22 9.07 -24.69
CA ARG A 181 -0.69 8.12 -23.67
C ARG A 181 0.48 7.53 -22.87
N ALA A 182 1.64 7.32 -23.51
CA ALA A 182 2.85 6.92 -22.82
C ALA A 182 3.33 8.02 -21.83
N ALA A 183 3.31 9.29 -22.25
CA ALA A 183 3.60 10.42 -21.38
C ALA A 183 2.60 10.53 -20.21
N VAL A 184 1.31 10.34 -20.46
CA VAL A 184 0.27 10.31 -19.41
C VAL A 184 0.51 9.16 -18.42
N ALA A 185 0.92 7.98 -18.89
CA ALA A 185 1.27 6.86 -18.00
C ALA A 185 2.48 7.19 -17.12
N GLY A 186 3.51 7.83 -17.69
CA GLY A 186 4.65 8.34 -16.92
C GLY A 186 4.24 9.39 -15.89
N ALA A 187 3.44 10.38 -16.29
CA ALA A 187 2.92 11.41 -15.39
C ALA A 187 2.07 10.81 -14.25
N ALA A 188 1.24 9.81 -14.56
CA ALA A 188 0.45 9.10 -13.55
C ALA A 188 1.34 8.32 -12.57
N PHE A 189 2.37 7.62 -13.06
CA PHE A 189 3.37 6.96 -12.21
C PHE A 189 4.04 7.97 -11.26
N TYR A 190 4.57 9.05 -11.80
CA TYR A 190 5.25 10.08 -11.02
C TYR A 190 4.33 10.73 -9.99
N THR A 191 3.09 11.05 -10.39
CA THR A 191 2.09 11.64 -9.50
C THR A 191 1.78 10.73 -8.32
N VAL A 192 1.61 9.43 -8.55
CA VAL A 192 1.38 8.47 -7.46
C VAL A 192 2.57 8.43 -6.51
N VAL A 193 3.80 8.32 -7.02
CA VAL A 193 5.02 8.32 -6.18
C VAL A 193 5.13 9.60 -5.35
N LEU A 194 4.92 10.76 -5.97
CA LEU A 194 4.95 12.05 -5.29
C LEU A 194 3.88 12.16 -4.21
N LEU A 195 2.64 11.75 -4.52
CA LEU A 195 1.54 11.75 -3.56
C LEU A 195 1.84 10.85 -2.36
N PHE A 196 2.41 9.67 -2.58
CA PHE A 196 2.84 8.77 -1.49
C PHE A 196 3.96 9.37 -0.64
N GLY A 197 4.95 10.01 -1.27
CA GLY A 197 6.02 10.72 -0.56
C GLY A 197 5.54 11.93 0.25
N ALA A 198 4.41 12.54 -0.14
CA ALA A 198 3.80 13.67 0.57
C ALA A 198 2.62 13.26 1.47
N LEU A 199 2.14 12.01 1.40
CA LEU A 199 0.84 11.61 1.94
C LEU A 199 0.68 11.90 3.44
N PRO A 200 1.65 11.57 4.32
CA PRO A 200 1.52 11.87 5.75
C PRO A 200 1.43 13.38 6.02
N VAL A 201 2.18 14.19 5.28
CA VAL A 201 2.14 15.65 5.43
C VAL A 201 0.81 16.21 4.94
N LEU A 202 0.31 15.74 3.79
CA LEU A 202 -1.00 16.14 3.26
C LEU A 202 -2.11 15.77 4.24
N PHE A 203 -2.07 14.57 4.80
CA PHE A 203 -3.02 14.12 5.82
C PHE A 203 -2.96 15.00 7.08
N ALA A 204 -1.76 15.31 7.57
CA ALA A 204 -1.55 16.16 8.74
C ALA A 204 -1.95 17.63 8.56
N ARG A 205 -2.21 18.05 7.31
CA ARG A 205 -2.63 19.42 6.97
C ARG A 205 -4.13 19.60 6.82
N ILE A 206 -4.92 18.54 6.91
CA ILE A 206 -6.37 18.62 6.80
C ILE A 206 -6.92 19.45 7.99
N PRO A 207 -7.53 20.63 7.77
CA PRO A 207 -7.84 21.57 8.86
C PRO A 207 -8.83 21.03 9.89
N PHE A 208 -9.88 20.32 9.46
CA PHE A 208 -10.90 19.77 10.37
C PHE A 208 -10.36 18.66 11.28
N LEU A 209 -9.18 18.13 10.96
CA LEU A 209 -8.48 17.15 11.76
C LEU A 209 -7.63 17.83 12.86
N ARG A 210 -7.34 19.12 12.77
CA ARG A 210 -6.58 19.85 13.79
C ARG A 210 -7.52 20.33 14.91
N GLY A 211 -7.50 19.62 16.03
CA GLY A 211 -8.08 20.13 17.28
C GLY A 211 -7.34 21.37 17.78
N ALA A 212 -8.03 22.23 18.52
CA ALA A 212 -7.47 23.48 19.08
C ALA A 212 -6.22 23.24 19.95
N HIS A 213 -6.10 22.07 20.56
CA HIS A 213 -4.94 21.69 21.38
C HIS A 213 -3.67 21.39 20.57
N LEU A 214 -3.75 21.38 19.24
CA LEU A 214 -2.61 21.17 18.34
C LEU A 214 -2.11 22.47 17.69
N GLU A 215 -2.68 23.63 18.06
CA GLU A 215 -2.23 24.92 17.56
C GLU A 215 -0.77 25.21 17.96
N GLY A 216 0.02 25.71 17.01
CA GLY A 216 1.44 26.05 17.21
C GLY A 216 2.43 24.91 16.99
N LEU A 217 1.98 23.65 16.87
CA LEU A 217 2.84 22.53 16.52
C LEU A 217 3.02 22.38 15.01
N ASP A 218 4.17 21.86 14.59
CA ASP A 218 4.34 21.40 13.21
C ASP A 218 3.28 20.31 12.89
N PRO A 219 2.58 20.41 11.74
CA PRO A 219 1.58 19.45 11.27
C PRO A 219 1.90 17.98 11.57
N VAL A 220 3.08 17.53 11.15
CA VAL A 220 3.46 16.11 11.18
C VAL A 220 3.69 15.69 12.63
N THR A 221 4.37 16.55 13.39
CA THR A 221 4.60 16.33 14.82
C THR A 221 3.26 16.24 15.58
N ALA A 222 2.33 17.14 15.30
CA ALA A 222 1.02 17.18 15.94
C ALA A 222 0.18 15.90 15.71
N VAL A 223 0.31 15.26 14.54
CA VAL A 223 -0.51 14.10 14.16
C VAL A 223 0.19 12.78 14.44
N PHE A 224 1.45 12.65 14.04
CA PHE A 224 2.21 11.39 14.05
C PHE A 224 3.14 11.22 15.26
N ARG A 225 3.46 12.29 15.99
CA ARG A 225 4.36 12.24 17.17
C ARG A 225 3.70 12.60 18.48
N SER A 226 2.46 13.09 18.44
CA SER A 226 1.62 13.23 19.63
C SER A 226 1.27 11.86 20.22
N GLY A 227 0.73 11.84 21.44
CA GLY A 227 0.13 10.63 22.02
C GLY A 227 -1.16 10.20 21.30
N GLY A 228 -1.98 9.40 21.98
CA GLY A 228 -3.29 8.95 21.48
C GLY A 228 -3.53 7.47 21.74
N ILE A 229 -4.45 6.88 20.98
CA ILE A 229 -4.75 5.44 20.98
C ILE A 229 -3.54 4.66 20.47
N VAL A 230 -2.96 5.13 19.36
CA VAL A 230 -1.79 4.53 18.72
C VAL A 230 -0.52 5.19 19.27
N GLN A 231 0.33 4.41 19.93
CA GLN A 231 1.48 4.95 20.67
C GLN A 231 2.67 5.30 19.77
N HIS A 232 2.96 4.48 18.75
CA HIS A 232 4.19 4.61 17.97
C HIS A 232 3.96 5.32 16.64
N GLU A 233 4.86 6.27 16.31
CA GLU A 233 4.86 7.00 15.02
C GLU A 233 4.78 6.05 13.82
N SER A 234 5.51 4.92 13.85
CA SER A 234 5.51 3.94 12.76
C SER A 234 4.15 3.28 12.55
N GLN A 235 3.42 2.94 13.62
CA GLN A 235 2.07 2.37 13.51
C GLN A 235 1.08 3.39 12.96
N LYS A 236 1.22 4.67 13.34
CA LYS A 236 0.36 5.75 12.81
C LYS A 236 0.51 5.88 11.29
N HIS A 237 1.73 5.81 10.78
CA HIS A 237 1.99 5.81 9.34
C HIS A 237 1.50 4.52 8.67
N ALA A 238 1.80 3.37 9.26
CA ALA A 238 1.35 2.06 8.79
C ALA A 238 -0.18 2.01 8.66
N LEU A 239 -0.92 2.54 9.64
CA LEU A 239 -2.37 2.63 9.63
C LEU A 239 -2.88 3.46 8.45
N LEU A 240 -2.28 4.62 8.20
CA LEU A 240 -2.61 5.47 7.05
C LEU A 240 -2.43 4.70 5.72
N PHE A 241 -1.29 4.03 5.54
CA PHE A 241 -1.03 3.25 4.33
C PHE A 241 -1.90 1.99 4.23
N LEU A 242 -2.28 1.38 5.35
CA LEU A 242 -3.18 0.23 5.39
C LEU A 242 -4.58 0.59 4.86
N PHE A 243 -5.13 1.75 5.24
CA PHE A 243 -6.40 2.21 4.66
C PHE A 243 -6.31 2.40 3.14
N VAL A 244 -5.22 3.00 2.65
CA VAL A 244 -4.96 3.15 1.21
C VAL A 244 -4.85 1.78 0.54
N LEU A 245 -4.11 0.84 1.14
CA LEU A 245 -3.94 -0.52 0.64
C LEU A 245 -5.28 -1.27 0.56
N LEU A 246 -6.10 -1.26 1.62
CA LEU A 246 -7.38 -1.97 1.64
C LEU A 246 -8.33 -1.43 0.57
N ALA A 247 -8.43 -0.11 0.41
CA ALA A 247 -9.23 0.50 -0.64
C ALA A 247 -8.72 0.11 -2.04
N ALA A 248 -7.41 0.23 -2.27
CA ALA A 248 -6.79 -0.11 -3.55
C ALA A 248 -6.91 -1.60 -3.88
N LEU A 249 -6.77 -2.49 -2.88
CA LEU A 249 -6.94 -3.93 -3.03
C LEU A 249 -8.38 -4.29 -3.39
N GLY A 250 -9.38 -3.64 -2.77
CA GLY A 250 -10.78 -3.80 -3.14
C GLY A 250 -11.03 -3.48 -4.62
N VAL A 251 -10.51 -2.34 -5.10
CA VAL A 251 -10.59 -1.95 -6.52
C VAL A 251 -9.84 -2.94 -7.42
N LEU A 252 -8.66 -3.39 -7.00
CA LEU A 252 -7.86 -4.36 -7.74
C LEU A 252 -8.60 -5.69 -7.91
N LEU A 253 -9.15 -6.24 -6.82
CA LEU A 253 -9.91 -7.49 -6.84
C LEU A 253 -11.17 -7.37 -7.68
N ALA A 254 -11.88 -6.23 -7.60
CA ALA A 254 -13.03 -5.95 -8.46
C ALA A 254 -12.68 -5.92 -9.95
N LYS A 255 -11.52 -5.37 -10.32
CA LYS A 255 -11.02 -5.39 -11.70
C LYS A 255 -10.55 -6.77 -12.16
N LEU A 256 -9.93 -7.55 -11.27
CA LEU A 256 -9.40 -8.87 -11.61
C LEU A 256 -10.47 -9.95 -11.71
N TYR A 257 -11.54 -9.83 -10.91
CA TYR A 257 -12.60 -10.81 -10.78
C TYR A 257 -14.00 -10.17 -10.66
N PRO A 258 -14.49 -9.42 -11.67
CA PRO A 258 -15.73 -8.64 -11.54
C PRO A 258 -16.97 -9.46 -11.11
N PRO A 259 -17.25 -10.65 -11.67
CA PRO A 259 -18.41 -11.45 -11.24
C PRO A 259 -18.30 -11.90 -9.78
N LYS A 260 -17.09 -12.27 -9.33
CA LYS A 260 -16.85 -12.67 -7.94
C LYS A 260 -16.99 -11.49 -6.99
N ALA A 261 -16.46 -10.33 -7.36
CA ALA A 261 -16.59 -9.11 -6.56
C ALA A 261 -18.06 -8.70 -6.39
N ALA A 262 -18.88 -8.80 -7.44
CA ALA A 262 -20.32 -8.58 -7.35
C ALA A 262 -21.03 -9.63 -6.48
N ALA A 263 -20.57 -10.88 -6.51
CA ALA A 263 -21.08 -11.93 -5.61
C ALA A 263 -20.75 -11.63 -4.14
N VAL A 264 -19.50 -11.24 -3.85
CA VAL A 264 -19.05 -10.84 -2.51
C VAL A 264 -19.83 -9.64 -2.00
N ALA A 265 -20.00 -8.59 -2.81
CA ALA A 265 -20.72 -7.37 -2.40
C ALA A 265 -22.17 -7.65 -1.99
N ARG A 266 -22.86 -8.55 -2.71
CA ARG A 266 -24.22 -8.98 -2.38
C ARG A 266 -24.28 -9.84 -1.11
N HIS A 267 -23.15 -10.40 -0.69
CA HIS A 267 -23.05 -11.33 0.43
C HIS A 267 -22.59 -10.70 1.75
N LEU A 268 -22.29 -9.40 1.78
CA LEU A 268 -21.73 -8.71 2.96
C LEU A 268 -22.64 -8.65 4.21
N ARG A 269 -23.81 -9.31 4.21
CA ARG A 269 -24.78 -9.38 5.33
C ARG A 269 -24.88 -8.05 6.09
N PRO A 270 -25.22 -6.94 5.41
CA PRO A 270 -24.91 -5.59 5.87
C PRO A 270 -25.46 -5.29 7.27
N LEU A 271 -26.66 -5.80 7.61
CA LEU A 271 -27.25 -5.61 8.93
C LEU A 271 -26.43 -6.26 10.07
N ARG A 272 -25.94 -7.48 9.88
CA ARG A 272 -25.11 -8.17 10.90
C ARG A 272 -23.74 -7.51 11.00
N THR A 273 -23.16 -7.13 9.87
CA THR A 273 -21.89 -6.39 9.82
C THR A 273 -22.00 -5.07 10.57
N MET A 274 -23.07 -4.30 10.32
CA MET A 274 -23.35 -3.05 11.04
C MET A 274 -23.56 -3.29 12.54
N HIS A 275 -24.20 -4.40 12.94
CA HIS A 275 -24.36 -4.75 14.34
C HIS A 275 -23.00 -4.95 15.04
N TYR A 276 -22.12 -5.80 14.51
CA TYR A 276 -20.79 -6.02 15.11
C TYR A 276 -19.89 -4.79 15.05
N ALA A 277 -19.94 -4.04 13.94
CA ALA A 277 -19.24 -2.75 13.81
C ALA A 277 -19.74 -1.73 14.87
N GLY A 278 -21.06 -1.69 15.09
CA GLY A 278 -21.69 -0.83 16.10
C GLY A 278 -21.30 -1.22 17.52
N LEU A 279 -21.22 -2.51 17.84
CA LEU A 279 -20.72 -2.98 19.14
C LEU A 279 -19.25 -2.58 19.36
N ALA A 280 -18.40 -2.70 18.34
CA ALA A 280 -17.01 -2.27 18.41
C ALA A 280 -16.89 -0.75 18.63
N LEU A 281 -17.68 0.04 17.89
CA LEU A 281 -17.73 1.49 18.05
C LEU A 281 -18.23 1.88 19.45
N PHE A 282 -19.29 1.24 19.93
CA PHE A 282 -19.83 1.46 21.27
C PHE A 282 -18.77 1.17 22.34
N GLY A 283 -18.03 0.06 22.22
CA GLY A 283 -16.93 -0.26 23.12
C GLY A 283 -15.81 0.79 23.12
N ALA A 284 -15.42 1.27 21.93
CA ALA A 284 -14.43 2.34 21.80
C ALA A 284 -14.90 3.66 22.46
N LEU A 285 -16.16 4.04 22.23
CA LEU A 285 -16.77 5.23 22.83
C LEU A 285 -16.90 5.11 24.36
N LEU A 286 -17.29 3.94 24.85
CA LEU A 286 -17.38 3.66 26.28
C LEU A 286 -16.00 3.74 26.94
N GLY A 287 -14.97 3.14 26.31
CA GLY A 287 -13.58 3.24 26.77
C GLY A 287 -13.10 4.68 26.82
N ALA A 288 -13.39 5.47 25.78
CA ALA A 288 -13.10 6.89 25.74
C ALA A 288 -13.80 7.68 26.88
N ALA A 289 -15.07 7.38 27.16
CA ALA A 289 -15.83 8.05 28.21
C ALA A 289 -15.34 7.68 29.63
N MET A 290 -14.98 6.41 29.86
CA MET A 290 -14.59 5.91 31.18
C MET A 290 -13.12 6.19 31.51
N VAL A 291 -12.22 6.05 30.52
CA VAL A 291 -10.77 6.13 30.75
C VAL A 291 -10.20 7.49 30.30
N GLY A 292 -10.82 8.14 29.32
CA GLY A 292 -10.36 9.43 28.77
C GLY A 292 -10.07 10.50 29.82
N PRO A 293 -10.98 10.77 30.79
CA PRO A 293 -10.73 11.76 31.83
C PRO A 293 -9.48 11.47 32.69
N HIS A 294 -9.11 10.19 32.84
CA HIS A 294 -7.96 9.77 33.64
C HIS A 294 -6.63 9.83 32.88
N LEU A 295 -6.66 9.90 31.54
CA LEU A 295 -5.45 9.95 30.70
C LEU A 295 -4.88 11.36 30.57
N GLY A 296 -5.53 12.39 31.13
CA GLY A 296 -5.05 13.78 31.09
C GLY A 296 -5.05 14.41 29.69
N ALA A 297 -5.58 13.71 28.69
CA ALA A 297 -5.73 14.14 27.31
C ALA A 297 -7.11 13.70 26.78
N PRO A 298 -7.72 14.43 25.84
CA PRO A 298 -8.94 13.98 25.19
C PRO A 298 -8.69 12.60 24.57
N ALA A 299 -9.64 11.68 24.73
CA ALA A 299 -9.54 10.30 24.21
C ALA A 299 -9.34 10.24 22.68
N VAL A 300 -9.65 11.33 21.98
CA VAL A 300 -9.33 11.57 20.58
C VAL A 300 -8.47 12.84 20.52
N ALA A 301 -7.16 12.67 20.70
CA ALA A 301 -6.19 13.76 20.71
C ALA A 301 -5.55 13.97 19.33
N SER A 302 -5.56 12.97 18.47
CA SER A 302 -4.98 13.04 17.13
C SER A 302 -5.98 12.61 16.07
N PRO A 303 -5.90 13.14 14.84
CA PRO A 303 -6.59 12.60 13.66
C PRO A 303 -6.38 11.10 13.46
N ILE A 304 -5.21 10.61 13.86
CA ILE A 304 -4.90 9.19 13.78
C ILE A 304 -5.76 8.38 14.75
N ASP A 305 -6.23 8.94 15.87
CA ASP A 305 -7.12 8.24 16.79
C ASP A 305 -8.48 7.96 16.12
N VAL A 306 -8.95 8.85 15.24
CA VAL A 306 -10.14 8.61 14.42
C VAL A 306 -9.90 7.44 13.46
N LEU A 307 -8.73 7.40 12.80
CA LEU A 307 -8.35 6.25 11.97
C LEU A 307 -8.21 4.97 12.79
N ALA A 308 -7.72 5.06 14.03
CA ALA A 308 -7.57 3.90 14.91
C ALA A 308 -8.93 3.35 15.32
N VAL A 309 -9.88 4.19 15.71
CA VAL A 309 -11.26 3.77 15.99
C VAL A 309 -11.89 3.15 14.74
N ALA A 310 -11.74 3.80 13.57
CA ALA A 310 -12.22 3.25 12.31
C ALA A 310 -11.59 1.88 11.99
N ALA A 311 -10.31 1.69 12.32
CA ALA A 311 -9.61 0.43 12.11
C ALA A 311 -10.05 -0.67 13.06
N ILE A 312 -10.33 -0.35 14.34
CA ILE A 312 -10.92 -1.31 15.29
C ILE A 312 -12.30 -1.77 14.78
N VAL A 313 -13.14 -0.82 14.38
CA VAL A 313 -14.48 -1.10 13.84
C VAL A 313 -14.40 -1.95 12.57
N LEU A 314 -13.56 -1.57 11.63
CA LEU A 314 -13.36 -2.30 10.39
C LEU A 314 -12.75 -3.67 10.64
N SER A 315 -11.83 -3.79 11.60
CA SER A 315 -11.22 -5.06 11.99
C SER A 315 -12.27 -6.05 12.48
N VAL A 316 -13.16 -5.64 13.39
CA VAL A 316 -14.26 -6.47 13.88
C VAL A 316 -15.23 -6.84 12.75
N ALA A 317 -15.54 -5.90 11.86
CA ALA A 317 -16.38 -6.17 10.69
C ALA A 317 -15.74 -7.23 9.76
N LEU A 318 -14.44 -7.13 9.49
CA LEU A 318 -13.71 -8.12 8.68
C LEU A 318 -13.59 -9.48 9.39
N ALA A 319 -13.36 -9.50 10.70
CA ALA A 319 -13.34 -10.73 11.50
C ALA A 319 -14.70 -11.46 11.41
N PHE A 320 -15.81 -10.72 11.54
CA PHE A 320 -17.14 -11.27 11.31
C PHE A 320 -17.32 -11.83 9.90
N GLN A 321 -16.86 -11.11 8.86
CA GLN A 321 -16.95 -11.62 7.48
C GLN A 321 -16.13 -12.91 7.30
N CYS A 322 -14.95 -13.02 7.90
CA CYS A 322 -14.17 -14.25 7.92
C CYS A 322 -14.97 -15.41 8.53
N ALA A 323 -15.55 -15.20 9.73
CA ALA A 323 -16.38 -16.21 10.38
C ALA A 323 -17.61 -16.60 9.55
N ALA A 324 -18.24 -15.63 8.88
CA ALA A 324 -19.38 -15.87 8.01
C ALA A 324 -19.02 -16.74 6.79
N GLU A 325 -17.88 -16.48 6.14
CA GLU A 325 -17.41 -17.30 5.01
C GLU A 325 -17.10 -18.74 5.45
N TRP A 326 -16.44 -18.94 6.60
CA TRP A 326 -16.19 -20.28 7.13
C TRP A 326 -17.47 -21.02 7.49
N ASN A 327 -18.43 -20.32 8.09
CA ASN A 327 -19.75 -20.87 8.38
C ASN A 327 -20.46 -21.33 7.10
N ASP A 328 -20.43 -20.53 6.04
CA ASP A 328 -21.13 -20.85 4.79
C ASP A 328 -20.49 -22.02 4.04
N ILE A 329 -19.18 -22.21 4.17
CA ILE A 329 -18.49 -23.41 3.67
C ILE A 329 -18.98 -24.66 4.41
N ALA A 330 -19.09 -24.60 5.75
CA ALA A 330 -19.56 -25.71 6.57
C ALA A 330 -21.04 -26.04 6.32
N ASP A 331 -21.87 -25.00 6.17
CA ASP A 331 -23.32 -25.10 6.02
C ASP A 331 -23.78 -25.36 4.57
N LEU A 332 -22.86 -25.48 3.61
CA LEU A 332 -23.17 -25.58 2.18
C LEU A 332 -24.25 -26.63 1.83
N ARG A 333 -24.31 -27.75 2.56
CA ARG A 333 -25.35 -28.78 2.35
C ARG A 333 -26.72 -28.33 2.83
N SER A 334 -26.79 -27.70 4.00
CA SER A 334 -28.02 -27.16 4.59
C SER A 334 -28.55 -25.97 3.79
N ASP A 335 -27.65 -25.09 3.35
CA ASP A 335 -27.98 -23.89 2.58
C ASP A 335 -28.62 -24.20 1.23
N ARG A 336 -28.37 -25.37 0.64
CA ARG A 336 -29.08 -25.78 -0.59
C ARG A 336 -30.58 -25.85 -0.42
N VAL A 337 -31.06 -26.07 0.80
CA VAL A 337 -32.48 -26.13 1.13
C VAL A 337 -32.94 -24.78 1.71
N ASN A 338 -32.18 -24.24 2.65
CA ASN A 338 -32.62 -23.10 3.46
C ASN A 338 -32.29 -21.72 2.85
N ALA A 339 -31.28 -21.63 1.98
CA ALA A 339 -30.79 -20.38 1.41
C ALA A 339 -30.20 -20.60 -0.01
N PRO A 340 -31.04 -21.00 -0.98
CA PRO A 340 -30.58 -21.42 -2.31
C PRO A 340 -29.94 -20.30 -3.14
N ASP A 341 -30.10 -19.05 -2.73
CA ASP A 341 -29.57 -17.85 -3.36
C ASP A 341 -28.11 -17.52 -2.95
N ARG A 342 -27.55 -18.19 -1.93
CA ARG A 342 -26.18 -17.93 -1.46
C ARG A 342 -25.13 -18.13 -2.56
N PRO A 343 -24.04 -17.33 -2.59
CA PRO A 343 -23.01 -17.41 -3.63
C PRO A 343 -22.37 -18.79 -3.80
N LEU A 344 -22.19 -19.54 -2.71
CA LEU A 344 -21.64 -20.90 -2.76
C LEU A 344 -22.63 -21.92 -3.34
N VAL A 345 -23.93 -21.75 -3.08
CA VAL A 345 -25.00 -22.63 -3.61
C VAL A 345 -25.20 -22.39 -5.10
N THR A 346 -25.25 -21.11 -5.50
CA THR A 346 -25.36 -20.67 -6.91
C THR A 346 -24.06 -20.85 -7.70
N ARG A 347 -22.97 -21.26 -7.05
CA ARG A 347 -21.61 -21.40 -7.61
C ARG A 347 -21.03 -20.09 -8.17
N ALA A 348 -21.58 -18.93 -7.77
CA ALA A 348 -20.97 -17.63 -8.05
C ALA A 348 -19.60 -17.49 -7.35
N LEU A 349 -19.44 -18.18 -6.22
CA LEU A 349 -18.16 -18.43 -5.57
C LEU A 349 -17.97 -19.95 -5.43
N LEU A 350 -16.74 -20.42 -5.64
CA LEU A 350 -16.36 -21.80 -5.30
C LEU A 350 -15.93 -21.86 -3.82
N PRO A 351 -15.98 -23.03 -3.16
CA PRO A 351 -15.50 -23.16 -1.76
C PRO A 351 -14.05 -22.69 -1.56
N GLY A 352 -13.18 -22.92 -2.56
CA GLY A 352 -11.81 -22.43 -2.54
C GLY A 352 -11.68 -20.91 -2.71
N ASP A 353 -12.67 -20.23 -3.32
CA ASP A 353 -12.72 -18.77 -3.36
C ASP A 353 -13.14 -18.20 -2.01
N ALA A 354 -14.19 -18.77 -1.40
CA ALA A 354 -14.66 -18.38 -0.06
C ALA A 354 -13.56 -18.58 1.00
N SER A 355 -12.82 -19.69 0.94
CA SER A 355 -11.70 -19.95 1.86
C SER A 355 -10.61 -18.88 1.73
N ARG A 356 -10.24 -18.49 0.50
CA ARG A 356 -9.25 -17.42 0.26
C ARG A 356 -9.78 -16.07 0.72
N LEU A 357 -11.07 -15.81 0.51
CA LEU A 357 -11.71 -14.58 0.96
C LEU A 357 -11.73 -14.47 2.48
N ALA A 358 -12.07 -15.58 3.18
CA ALA A 358 -12.00 -15.67 4.63
C ALA A 358 -10.57 -15.36 5.14
N LEU A 359 -9.54 -15.93 4.49
CA LEU A 359 -8.14 -15.63 4.83
C LEU A 359 -7.78 -14.16 4.57
N LEU A 360 -8.26 -13.55 3.49
CA LEU A 360 -8.05 -12.12 3.22
C LEU A 360 -8.73 -11.24 4.27
N TYR A 361 -9.94 -11.60 4.69
CA TYR A 361 -10.66 -10.91 5.77
C TYR A 361 -9.95 -11.06 7.11
N ALA A 362 -9.49 -12.26 7.46
CA ALA A 362 -8.71 -12.50 8.67
C ALA A 362 -7.40 -11.69 8.67
N ALA A 363 -6.64 -11.71 7.56
CA ALA A 363 -5.41 -10.95 7.43
C ALA A 363 -5.67 -9.43 7.55
N GLY A 364 -6.71 -8.92 6.88
CA GLY A 364 -7.10 -7.51 6.97
C GLY A 364 -7.50 -7.11 8.40
N ALA A 365 -8.28 -7.95 9.09
CA ALA A 365 -8.68 -7.72 10.48
C ALA A 365 -7.45 -7.67 11.40
N LEU A 366 -6.59 -8.68 11.34
CA LEU A 366 -5.38 -8.74 12.17
C LEU A 366 -4.42 -7.58 11.93
N LEU A 367 -4.21 -7.17 10.67
CA LEU A 367 -3.36 -6.02 10.33
C LEU A 367 -3.93 -4.70 10.85
N LEU A 368 -5.24 -4.49 10.75
CA LEU A 368 -5.90 -3.30 11.31
C LEU A 368 -5.77 -3.28 12.82
N ALA A 369 -6.02 -4.40 13.48
CA ALA A 369 -5.92 -4.51 14.93
C ALA A 369 -4.49 -4.31 15.43
N LEU A 370 -3.49 -4.93 14.78
CA LEU A 370 -2.06 -4.77 15.10
C LEU A 370 -1.61 -3.31 15.04
N ASN A 371 -2.14 -2.56 14.07
CA ASN A 371 -1.81 -1.15 13.86
C ASN A 371 -2.59 -0.17 14.76
N THR A 372 -3.42 -0.69 15.67
CA THR A 372 -4.11 0.12 16.68
C THR A 372 -3.50 -0.06 18.07
N ALA A 373 -3.58 -1.28 18.61
CA ALA A 373 -3.02 -1.67 19.91
C ALA A 373 -2.98 -3.20 20.05
N HIS A 374 -2.19 -3.70 20.98
CA HIS A 374 -2.07 -5.15 21.24
C HIS A 374 -3.38 -5.80 21.73
N VAL A 375 -4.18 -5.09 22.52
CA VAL A 375 -5.45 -5.64 23.06
C VAL A 375 -6.47 -5.92 21.95
N PRO A 376 -6.81 -4.96 21.05
CA PRO A 376 -7.63 -5.25 19.87
C PRO A 376 -7.10 -6.43 19.04
N PHE A 377 -5.78 -6.54 18.87
CA PHE A 377 -5.18 -7.65 18.13
C PHE A 377 -5.48 -9.02 18.76
N LEU A 378 -5.28 -9.14 20.07
CA LEU A 378 -5.56 -10.40 20.78
C LEU A 378 -7.06 -10.75 20.77
N LEU A 379 -7.94 -9.74 20.87
CA LEU A 379 -9.40 -9.93 20.81
C LEU A 379 -9.90 -10.37 19.42
N VAL A 380 -9.21 -10.00 18.35
CA VAL A 380 -9.55 -10.39 16.97
C VAL A 380 -8.95 -11.76 16.63
N LEU A 381 -7.83 -12.11 17.26
CA LEU A 381 -7.15 -13.39 17.05
C LEU A 381 -7.84 -14.56 17.76
N GLY A 382 -8.35 -14.34 18.98
CA GLY A 382 -9.09 -15.33 19.76
C GLY A 382 -10.53 -15.45 19.31
#